data_AF-A0A2V9QZK9-F1
#
_entry.id   AF-A0A2V9QZK9-F1
#
_cell.length_a   1.000
_cell.length_b   1.000
_cell.length_c   1.000
_cell.angle_alpha   90.00
_cell.angle_beta   90.00
_cell.angle_gamma   90.00
#
_symmetry.space_group_name_H-M   'P 1'
#
loop_
_entity.id
_entity.type
_entity.pdbx_description
1 polymer ?
#
loop_
_entity_poly.entity_id
_entity_poly.type
_entity_poly.pdbx_seq_one_letter_code
_entity_poly.pdbx_strand_id
1 'polypeptide(L)'
;MEIRPLLHTHCVACHDDQKRTSGLSLESREGILRGGNRGPAVVPGQPDHSRLIQAVQYTSDPKMPPTGKLKDEQIVALKRWVTLGLPWPDANALQRQKAAASNHWSFRPPVRYSEPKVRLATWVRNPIDGFVLARLEKEGLKPSPEADKVTLVRRLYLDLLGLPPSPSEVDQFLADKNSEAYERLVERLLASPHYGERWGRHWLDVARYADTNGFGFDNPRVMWRYRDWVIQALNRDMPFDQFVIEQLAGDLLPNATVDQKVATGFHRNTMINEEGGVDQEQYRVEAVFDRVKTTGAVFLGLTI
;
A
#
# COMPACT_ATOMS: atom_id res chain seq x y z
N MET A 1 2.69 23.16 12.09
CA MET A 1 3.86 22.45 11.51
C MET A 1 5.19 23.15 11.76
N GLU A 2 5.20 24.34 12.41
CA GLU A 2 6.38 25.20 12.54
C GLU A 2 7.46 24.71 13.53
N ILE A 3 7.07 23.94 14.55
CA ILE A 3 7.96 23.61 15.68
C ILE A 3 8.93 22.47 15.38
N ARG A 4 8.49 21.44 14.65
CA ARG A 4 9.33 20.27 14.39
C ARG A 4 10.57 20.60 13.55
N PRO A 5 10.48 21.37 12.44
CA PRO A 5 11.65 21.84 11.73
C PRO A 5 12.59 22.65 12.65
N LEU A 6 12.04 23.52 13.50
CA LEU A 6 12.82 24.33 14.44
C LEU A 6 13.62 23.45 15.43
N LEU A 7 12.99 22.43 16.03
CA LEU A 7 13.68 21.48 16.90
C LEU A 7 14.75 20.70 16.13
N HIS A 8 14.45 20.28 14.90
CA HIS A 8 15.38 19.50 14.09
C HIS A 8 16.61 20.31 13.64
N THR A 9 16.41 21.58 13.32
CA THR A 9 17.48 22.49 12.90
C THR A 9 18.37 22.89 14.06
N HIS A 10 17.80 23.14 15.24
CA HIS A 10 18.53 23.79 16.33
C HIS A 10 18.84 22.88 17.54
N CYS A 11 18.21 21.71 17.65
CA CYS A 11 18.28 20.92 18.89
C CYS A 11 18.62 19.43 18.67
N VAL A 12 18.04 18.78 17.65
CA VAL A 12 18.13 17.32 17.46
C VAL A 12 19.57 16.83 17.31
N ALA A 13 20.46 17.58 16.66
CA ALA A 13 21.87 17.19 16.46
C ALA A 13 22.66 16.86 17.76
N CYS A 14 22.16 17.28 18.93
CA CYS A 14 22.74 16.96 20.25
C CYS A 14 21.73 16.37 21.24
N HIS A 15 20.46 16.25 20.86
CA HIS A 15 19.35 15.80 21.70
C HIS A 15 18.42 14.89 20.91
N ASP A 16 18.99 13.88 20.26
CA ASP A 16 18.26 12.82 19.54
C ASP A 16 18.23 11.51 20.34
N ASP A 17 17.61 10.46 19.80
CA ASP A 17 17.50 9.18 20.51
C ASP A 17 18.84 8.45 20.68
N GLN A 18 19.86 8.76 19.89
CA GLN A 18 21.21 8.17 19.96
C GLN A 18 22.17 9.03 20.78
N LYS A 19 22.20 10.34 20.52
CA LYS A 19 23.05 11.35 21.13
C LYS A 19 22.22 12.20 22.09
N ARG A 20 22.04 11.67 23.29
CA ARG A 20 21.23 12.26 24.37
C ARG A 20 22.06 13.15 25.29
N THR A 21 22.46 14.34 24.84
CA THR A 21 23.18 15.27 25.73
C THR A 21 22.33 15.60 26.95
N SER A 22 22.90 15.44 28.15
CA SER A 22 22.18 15.55 29.43
C SER A 22 20.97 14.59 29.55
N GLY A 23 20.99 13.46 28.85
CA GLY A 23 19.94 12.44 28.89
C GLY A 23 18.64 12.83 28.17
N LEU A 24 18.61 13.94 27.44
CA LEU A 24 17.40 14.48 26.79
C LEU A 24 17.31 14.07 25.32
N SER A 25 16.13 13.61 24.88
CA SER A 25 15.73 13.45 23.47
C SER A 25 14.56 14.37 23.14
N LEU A 26 14.64 15.06 22.00
CA LEU A 26 13.63 15.97 21.46
C LEU A 26 12.99 15.44 20.16
N GLU A 27 13.23 14.18 19.80
CA GLU A 27 12.71 13.55 18.57
C GLU A 27 11.27 13.03 18.70
N SER A 28 10.77 12.89 19.92
CA SER A 28 9.41 12.41 20.20
C SER A 28 8.76 13.19 21.34
N ARG A 29 7.43 13.28 21.30
CA ARG A 29 6.64 13.89 22.39
C ARG A 29 6.95 13.23 23.74
N GLU A 30 7.06 11.91 23.74
CA GLU A 30 7.38 11.12 24.94
C GLU A 30 8.78 11.43 25.48
N GLY A 31 9.78 11.56 24.61
CA GLY A 31 11.13 11.96 24.99
C GLY A 31 11.17 13.34 25.65
N ILE A 32 10.44 14.31 25.09
CA ILE A 32 10.34 15.67 25.62
C ILE A 32 9.70 15.69 27.01
N LEU A 33 8.62 14.91 27.20
CA LEU A 33 7.90 14.82 28.47
C LEU A 33 8.69 14.08 29.55
N ARG A 34 9.37 12.98 29.18
CA ARG A 34 10.28 12.25 30.07
C ARG A 34 11.41 13.16 30.54
N GLY A 35 11.92 14.00 29.64
CA GLY A 35 13.03 14.90 29.90
C GLY A 35 14.36 14.17 30.04
N GLY A 36 15.35 14.89 30.56
CA GLY A 36 16.70 14.37 30.76
C GLY A 36 17.08 14.28 32.23
N ASN A 37 18.38 14.27 32.51
CA ASN A 37 18.95 14.14 33.86
C ASN A 37 18.51 15.25 34.83
N ARG A 38 17.98 16.36 34.32
CA ARG A 38 17.45 17.48 35.12
C ARG A 38 15.95 17.35 35.38
N GLY A 39 15.26 16.35 34.84
CA GLY A 39 13.80 16.19 34.86
C GLY A 39 13.13 16.63 33.55
N PRO A 40 11.79 16.83 33.55
CA PRO A 40 11.03 17.15 32.35
C PRO A 40 11.59 18.37 31.62
N ALA A 41 11.69 18.29 30.29
CA ALA A 41 12.10 19.42 29.47
C ALA A 41 10.97 20.44 29.30
N VAL A 42 9.73 19.96 29.26
CA VAL A 42 8.53 20.77 29.08
C VAL A 42 7.44 20.33 30.06
N VAL A 43 6.75 21.30 30.64
CA VAL A 43 5.51 21.12 31.39
C VAL A 43 4.35 21.58 30.49
N PRO A 44 3.50 20.66 29.99
CA PRO A 44 2.39 21.00 29.12
C PRO A 44 1.49 22.08 29.70
N GLY A 45 1.15 23.10 28.91
CA GLY A 45 0.32 24.23 29.33
C GLY A 45 1.07 25.29 30.16
N GLN A 46 2.31 25.06 30.57
CA GLN A 46 3.07 25.95 31.46
C GLN A 46 4.43 26.33 30.85
N PRO A 47 4.45 27.28 29.88
CA PRO A 47 5.70 27.67 29.21
C PRO A 47 6.74 28.24 30.17
N ASP A 48 6.34 29.02 31.18
CA ASP A 48 7.30 29.66 32.09
C ASP A 48 7.92 28.67 33.10
N HIS A 49 7.25 27.54 33.35
CA HIS A 49 7.77 26.42 34.14
C HIS A 49 8.50 25.37 33.29
N SER A 50 8.59 25.57 31.98
CA SER A 50 9.24 24.63 31.06
C SER A 50 10.70 24.97 30.85
N ARG A 51 11.59 24.05 31.24
CA ARG A 51 13.05 24.24 31.14
C ARG A 51 13.53 24.49 29.72
N LEU A 52 12.92 23.84 28.73
CA LEU A 52 13.22 24.08 27.31
C LEU A 52 13.03 25.57 26.96
N ILE A 53 11.95 26.20 27.44
CA ILE A 53 11.66 27.61 27.19
C ILE A 53 12.69 28.50 27.89
N GLN A 54 13.00 28.21 29.14
CA GLN A 54 13.99 28.99 29.90
C GLN A 54 15.39 28.91 29.26
N ALA A 55 15.77 27.71 28.79
CA ALA A 55 17.03 27.47 28.11
C ALA A 55 17.14 28.21 26.77
N VAL A 56 16.07 28.28 25.96
CA VAL A 56 16.06 29.03 24.69
C VAL A 56 15.90 30.53 24.85
N GLN A 57 15.34 30.98 25.98
CA GLN A 57 15.28 32.40 26.32
C GLN A 57 16.59 32.93 26.92
N TYR A 58 17.52 32.02 27.27
CA TYR A 58 18.76 32.30 27.99
C TYR A 58 18.51 32.87 29.40
N THR A 59 17.41 32.48 30.04
CA THR A 59 17.04 32.94 31.39
C THR A 59 17.49 31.98 32.49
N SER A 60 17.98 30.79 32.14
CA SER A 60 18.58 29.83 33.07
C SER A 60 19.68 29.00 32.38
N ASP A 61 20.54 28.36 33.17
CA ASP A 61 21.57 27.46 32.65
C ASP A 61 21.10 25.99 32.57
N PRO A 62 21.42 25.28 31.47
CA PRO A 62 22.26 25.73 30.36
C PRO A 62 21.49 26.58 29.33
N LYS A 63 22.19 27.56 28.75
CA LYS A 63 21.70 28.33 27.59
C LYS A 63 21.79 27.47 26.33
N MET A 64 20.68 27.35 25.60
CA MET A 64 20.57 26.52 24.40
C MET A 64 19.86 27.25 23.26
N PRO A 65 20.25 27.09 21.99
CA PRO A 65 21.44 26.39 21.51
C PRO A 65 22.75 27.11 21.92
N PRO A 66 23.88 26.38 22.09
CA PRO A 66 25.16 27.00 22.45
C PRO A 66 25.77 27.82 21.31
N THR A 67 25.30 27.59 20.08
CA THR A 67 25.76 28.26 18.85
C THR A 67 25.11 29.63 18.62
N GLY A 68 24.14 30.01 19.45
CA GLY A 68 23.45 31.29 19.37
C GLY A 68 21.98 31.19 19.78
N LYS A 69 21.44 32.29 20.32
CA LYS A 69 20.05 32.37 20.76
C LYS A 69 19.10 32.33 19.56
N LEU A 70 17.97 31.63 19.71
CA LEU A 70 16.91 31.62 18.70
C LEU A 70 16.33 33.02 18.49
N LYS A 71 15.74 33.26 17.31
CA LYS A 71 15.00 34.49 17.04
C LYS A 71 13.77 34.59 17.94
N ASP A 72 13.35 35.81 18.28
CA ASP A 72 12.21 36.01 19.19
C ASP A 72 10.92 35.36 18.66
N GLU A 73 10.69 35.42 17.35
CA GLU A 73 9.56 34.75 16.68
C GLU A 73 9.56 33.23 16.93
N GLN A 74 10.73 32.59 16.86
CA GLN A 74 10.91 31.16 17.10
C GLN A 74 10.66 30.80 18.57
N ILE A 75 11.08 31.66 19.50
CA ILE A 75 10.82 31.51 20.94
C ILE A 75 9.32 31.66 21.22
N VAL A 76 8.64 32.64 20.60
CA VAL A 76 7.19 32.83 20.72
C VAL A 76 6.43 31.61 20.19
N ALA A 77 6.85 31.05 19.06
CA ALA A 77 6.27 29.83 18.51
C ALA A 77 6.43 28.64 19.50
N LEU A 78 7.63 28.46 20.07
CA LEU A 78 7.87 27.43 21.10
C LEU A 78 6.98 27.62 22.34
N LYS A 79 6.86 28.85 22.86
CA LYS A 79 5.97 29.16 24.00
C LYS A 79 4.52 28.81 23.71
N ARG A 80 4.02 29.21 22.53
CA ARG A 80 2.66 28.88 22.11
C ARG A 80 2.46 27.37 22.01
N TRP A 81 3.43 26.65 21.45
CA TRP A 81 3.36 25.19 21.33
C TRP A 81 3.31 24.47 22.67
N VAL A 82 4.09 24.93 23.66
CA VAL A 82 4.02 24.41 25.03
C VAL A 82 2.66 24.73 25.66
N THR A 83 2.16 25.95 25.48
CA THR A 83 0.84 26.39 25.97
C THR A 83 -0.29 25.50 25.44
N LEU A 84 -0.19 25.06 24.18
CA LEU A 84 -1.15 24.16 23.53
C LEU A 84 -1.02 22.68 23.95
N GLY A 85 -0.13 22.33 24.90
CA GLY A 85 0.01 20.97 25.40
C GLY A 85 0.86 20.04 24.53
N LEU A 86 1.78 20.61 23.74
CA LEU A 86 2.68 19.90 22.81
C LEU A 86 1.91 19.06 21.77
N PRO A 87 1.08 19.69 20.91
CA PRO A 87 0.51 18.97 19.78
C PRO A 87 1.65 18.40 18.94
N TRP A 88 1.67 17.07 18.79
CA TRP A 88 2.68 16.32 18.06
C TRP A 88 1.97 15.51 16.97
N PRO A 89 2.44 15.53 15.71
CA PRO A 89 1.89 14.64 14.70
C PRO A 89 2.13 13.20 15.17
N ASP A 90 1.13 12.32 15.08
CA ASP A 90 1.40 10.88 15.27
C ASP A 90 2.48 10.45 14.27
N ALA A 91 3.20 9.36 14.55
CA ALA A 91 4.26 8.87 13.66
C ALA A 91 3.77 8.67 12.22
N ASN A 92 2.49 8.30 12.07
CA ASN A 92 1.84 8.12 10.77
C ASN A 92 1.59 9.43 10.04
N ALA A 93 1.44 10.57 10.72
CA ALA A 93 1.17 11.86 10.12
C ALA A 93 2.38 12.38 9.33
N LEU A 94 3.59 12.15 9.83
CA LEU A 94 4.80 12.52 9.08
C LEU A 94 5.00 11.63 7.83
N GLN A 95 4.65 10.35 7.96
CA GLN A 95 4.72 9.39 6.86
C GLN A 95 3.66 9.69 5.80
N ARG A 96 2.43 10.05 6.21
CA ARG A 96 1.38 10.60 5.34
C ARG A 96 1.82 11.89 4.66
N GLN A 97 2.54 12.76 5.35
CA GLN A 97 3.02 14.02 4.78
C GLN A 97 4.12 13.81 3.73
N LYS A 98 5.04 12.87 3.96
CA LYS A 98 6.07 12.47 2.98
C LYS A 98 5.46 11.74 1.78
N ALA A 99 4.49 10.85 2.00
CA ALA A 99 3.76 10.19 0.94
C ALA A 99 2.99 11.20 0.07
N ALA A 100 2.30 12.16 0.70
CA ALA A 100 1.59 13.24 0.01
C ALA A 100 2.52 14.21 -0.74
N ALA A 101 3.77 14.36 -0.30
CA ALA A 101 4.79 15.16 -0.97
C ALA A 101 5.52 14.40 -2.09
N SER A 102 5.31 13.09 -2.23
CA SER A 102 5.94 12.30 -3.28
C SER A 102 5.22 12.49 -4.61
N ASN A 103 5.99 12.73 -5.67
CA ASN A 103 5.48 12.72 -7.05
C ASN A 103 5.34 11.30 -7.62
N HIS A 104 5.74 10.26 -6.89
CA HIS A 104 5.58 8.88 -7.33
C HIS A 104 4.10 8.46 -7.31
N TRP A 105 3.61 7.89 -8.40
CA TRP A 105 2.19 7.60 -8.61
C TRP A 105 1.59 6.69 -7.51
N SER A 106 2.33 5.68 -7.06
CA SER A 106 1.83 4.67 -6.11
C SER A 106 1.74 5.16 -4.66
N PHE A 107 2.36 6.28 -4.33
CA PHE A 107 2.30 6.88 -2.99
C PHE A 107 1.22 7.96 -2.87
N ARG A 108 0.56 8.28 -3.98
CA ARG A 108 -0.54 9.23 -3.99
C ARG A 108 -1.84 8.47 -3.75
N PRO A 109 -2.65 8.87 -2.75
CA PRO A 109 -3.92 8.20 -2.52
C PRO A 109 -4.81 8.35 -3.77
N PRO A 110 -5.52 7.28 -4.18
CA PRO A 110 -6.49 7.40 -5.26
C PRO A 110 -7.57 8.39 -4.86
N VAL A 111 -7.93 9.28 -5.78
CA VAL A 111 -9.01 10.26 -5.60
C VAL A 111 -10.16 9.93 -6.52
N ARG A 112 -11.39 10.10 -6.03
CA ARG A 112 -12.58 9.91 -6.84
C ARG A 112 -12.76 11.13 -7.75
N TYR A 113 -12.64 10.93 -9.06
CA TYR A 113 -12.89 11.98 -10.05
C TYR A 113 -14.38 12.10 -10.34
N SER A 114 -14.83 13.33 -10.60
CA SER A 114 -16.15 13.58 -11.17
C SER A 114 -16.18 13.11 -12.62
N GLU A 115 -17.30 12.52 -13.04
CA GLU A 115 -17.50 12.12 -14.42
C GLU A 115 -17.36 13.33 -15.37
N PRO A 116 -16.63 13.18 -16.49
CA PRO A 116 -16.44 14.26 -17.44
C PRO A 116 -17.74 14.55 -18.20
N LYS A 117 -17.95 15.83 -18.53
CA LYS A 117 -19.04 16.23 -19.43
C LYS A 117 -18.67 15.85 -20.86
N VAL A 118 -19.52 15.06 -21.50
CA VAL A 118 -19.37 14.57 -22.88
C VAL A 118 -20.53 15.06 -23.74
N ARG A 119 -20.30 15.22 -25.05
CA ARG A 119 -21.33 15.68 -25.99
C ARG A 119 -22.33 14.57 -26.30
N LEU A 120 -21.86 13.33 -26.50
CA LEU A 120 -22.72 12.18 -26.81
C LEU A 120 -23.18 11.46 -25.53
N ALA A 121 -23.84 12.19 -24.61
CA ALA A 121 -24.25 11.67 -23.31
C ALA A 121 -25.19 10.44 -23.40
N THR A 122 -25.95 10.29 -24.48
CA THR A 122 -26.85 9.14 -24.71
C THR A 122 -26.12 7.82 -24.99
N TRP A 123 -24.82 7.86 -25.30
CA TRP A 123 -24.01 6.65 -25.51
C TRP A 123 -23.45 6.08 -24.21
N VAL A 124 -23.37 6.89 -23.15
CA VAL A 124 -22.82 6.51 -21.85
C VAL A 124 -23.81 5.59 -21.14
N ARG A 125 -23.41 4.33 -20.87
CA ARG A 125 -24.20 3.36 -20.10
C ARG A 125 -23.77 3.32 -18.64
N ASN A 126 -22.48 3.56 -18.37
CA ASN A 126 -21.90 3.60 -17.03
C ASN A 126 -20.82 4.70 -16.91
N PRO A 127 -20.33 5.03 -15.70
CA PRO A 127 -19.34 6.09 -15.50
C PRO A 127 -18.02 5.90 -16.27
N ILE A 128 -17.58 4.66 -16.52
CA ILE A 128 -16.34 4.35 -17.27
C ILE A 128 -16.48 4.82 -18.72
N ASP A 129 -17.66 4.63 -19.32
CA ASP A 129 -17.93 5.07 -20.69
C ASP A 129 -17.76 6.59 -20.84
N GLY A 130 -18.12 7.37 -19.81
CA GLY A 130 -17.91 8.81 -19.78
C GLY A 130 -16.43 9.19 -19.91
N PHE A 131 -15.55 8.52 -19.18
CA PHE A 131 -14.10 8.76 -19.27
C PHE A 131 -13.52 8.35 -20.63
N VAL A 132 -13.96 7.21 -21.18
CA VAL A 132 -13.53 6.76 -22.52
C VAL A 132 -14.03 7.72 -23.60
N LEU A 133 -15.30 8.10 -23.56
CA LEU A 133 -15.90 9.00 -24.53
C LEU A 133 -15.29 10.40 -24.48
N ALA A 134 -14.99 10.93 -23.29
CA ALA A 134 -14.30 12.20 -23.15
C ALA A 134 -12.94 12.19 -23.87
N ARG A 135 -12.20 11.08 -23.82
CA ARG A 135 -10.94 10.92 -24.54
C ARG A 135 -11.19 10.84 -26.06
N LEU A 136 -12.16 10.06 -26.52
CA LEU A 136 -12.50 9.93 -27.94
C LEU A 136 -12.91 11.29 -28.55
N GLU A 137 -13.80 12.02 -27.87
CA GLU A 137 -14.28 13.32 -28.33
C GLU A 137 -13.18 14.37 -28.44
N LYS A 138 -12.21 14.36 -27.51
CA LYS A 138 -11.02 15.23 -27.56
C LYS A 138 -10.15 14.94 -28.79
N GLU A 139 -10.04 13.68 -29.17
CA GLU A 139 -9.25 13.24 -30.33
C GLU A 139 -10.05 13.26 -31.64
N GLY A 140 -11.30 13.73 -31.63
CA GLY A 140 -12.16 13.76 -32.82
C GLY A 140 -12.61 12.37 -33.29
N LEU A 141 -12.51 11.35 -32.43
CA LEU A 141 -12.91 9.97 -32.71
C LEU A 141 -14.35 9.71 -32.25
N LYS A 142 -14.98 8.70 -32.86
CA LYS A 142 -16.31 8.20 -32.47
C LYS A 142 -16.18 6.77 -31.92
N PRO A 143 -17.09 6.34 -31.02
CA PRO A 143 -17.15 4.96 -30.60
C PRO A 143 -17.33 4.01 -31.80
N SER A 144 -16.67 2.86 -31.73
CA SER A 144 -16.89 1.76 -32.69
C SER A 144 -18.30 1.20 -32.54
N PRO A 145 -18.89 0.64 -33.61
CA PRO A 145 -20.13 -0.11 -33.50
C PRO A 145 -19.96 -1.30 -32.55
N GLU A 146 -21.05 -1.69 -31.88
CA GLU A 146 -21.11 -2.87 -31.03
C GLU A 146 -20.85 -4.13 -31.88
N ALA A 147 -20.08 -5.06 -31.33
CA ALA A 147 -19.77 -6.30 -32.02
C ALA A 147 -21.02 -7.21 -32.09
N ASP A 148 -21.04 -8.12 -33.05
CA ASP A 148 -22.12 -9.10 -33.15
C ASP A 148 -22.15 -10.05 -31.93
N LYS A 149 -23.31 -10.66 -31.66
CA LYS A 149 -23.51 -11.52 -30.48
C LYS A 149 -22.51 -12.67 -30.40
N VAL A 150 -22.12 -13.28 -31.53
CA VAL A 150 -21.17 -14.42 -31.55
C VAL A 150 -19.79 -13.94 -31.13
N THR A 151 -19.37 -12.79 -31.64
CA THR A 151 -18.11 -12.15 -31.21
C THR A 151 -18.13 -11.78 -29.74
N LEU A 152 -19.23 -11.23 -29.23
CA LEU A 152 -19.36 -10.83 -27.82
C LEU A 152 -19.28 -12.02 -26.86
N VAL A 153 -20.04 -13.11 -27.10
CA VAL A 153 -19.98 -14.30 -26.23
C VAL A 153 -18.59 -14.92 -26.24
N ARG A 154 -17.93 -15.00 -27.41
CA ARG A 154 -16.56 -15.52 -27.51
C ARG A 154 -15.58 -14.69 -26.69
N ARG A 155 -15.66 -13.35 -26.77
CA ARG A 155 -14.79 -12.45 -25.98
C ARG A 155 -15.00 -12.63 -24.48
N LEU A 156 -16.26 -12.61 -24.03
CA LEU A 156 -16.59 -12.78 -22.61
C LEU A 156 -16.01 -14.07 -22.02
N TYR A 157 -16.17 -15.19 -22.72
CA TYR A 157 -15.65 -16.48 -22.28
C TYR A 157 -14.11 -16.51 -22.23
N LEU A 158 -13.44 -15.98 -23.26
CA LEU A 158 -11.97 -15.93 -23.29
C LEU A 158 -11.40 -14.95 -22.24
N ASP A 159 -12.05 -13.81 -22.03
CA ASP A 159 -11.59 -12.79 -21.10
C ASP A 159 -11.81 -13.23 -19.65
N LEU A 160 -12.99 -13.78 -19.33
CA LEU A 160 -13.37 -14.13 -17.96
C LEU A 160 -12.91 -15.53 -17.55
N LEU A 161 -12.98 -16.52 -18.44
CA LEU A 161 -12.65 -17.92 -18.12
C LEU A 161 -11.38 -18.43 -18.82
N GLY A 162 -10.88 -17.73 -19.84
CA GLY A 162 -9.70 -18.17 -20.61
C GLY A 162 -9.98 -19.31 -21.59
N LEU A 163 -11.23 -19.75 -21.72
CA LEU A 163 -11.65 -20.85 -22.60
C LEU A 163 -12.72 -20.35 -23.57
N PRO A 164 -12.81 -20.87 -24.80
CA PRO A 164 -13.90 -20.53 -25.70
C PRO A 164 -15.23 -21.12 -25.20
N PRO A 165 -16.38 -20.51 -25.53
CA PRO A 165 -17.68 -21.10 -25.24
C PRO A 165 -17.91 -22.36 -26.05
N SER A 166 -18.67 -23.31 -25.52
CA SER A 166 -19.17 -24.45 -26.29
C SER A 166 -20.24 -24.01 -27.30
N PRO A 167 -20.49 -24.78 -28.38
CA PRO A 167 -21.54 -24.46 -29.34
C PRO A 167 -22.93 -24.26 -28.70
N SER A 168 -23.29 -25.10 -27.72
CA SER A 168 -24.58 -25.00 -27.04
C SER A 168 -24.72 -23.72 -26.20
N GLU A 169 -23.64 -23.23 -25.59
CA GLU A 169 -23.63 -21.97 -24.85
C GLU A 169 -23.77 -20.77 -25.79
N VAL A 170 -23.17 -20.84 -26.98
CA VAL A 170 -23.36 -19.83 -28.04
C VAL A 170 -24.83 -19.82 -28.47
N ASP A 171 -25.39 -20.99 -28.80
CA ASP A 171 -26.79 -21.11 -29.24
C ASP A 171 -27.77 -20.59 -28.20
N GLN A 172 -27.53 -20.90 -26.91
CA GLN A 172 -28.33 -20.37 -25.80
C GLN A 172 -28.28 -18.83 -25.73
N PHE A 173 -27.09 -18.24 -25.85
CA PHE A 173 -26.94 -16.78 -25.82
C PHE A 173 -27.58 -16.09 -27.04
N LEU A 174 -27.48 -16.72 -28.22
CA LEU A 174 -28.11 -16.21 -29.44
C LEU A 174 -29.64 -16.26 -29.36
N ALA A 175 -30.18 -17.34 -28.79
CA ALA A 175 -31.61 -17.54 -28.60
C ALA A 175 -32.20 -16.66 -27.48
N ASP A 176 -31.37 -16.15 -26.56
CA ASP A 176 -31.81 -15.28 -25.48
C ASP A 176 -32.23 -13.89 -26.02
N LYS A 177 -33.53 -13.60 -25.88
CA LYS A 177 -34.17 -12.35 -26.32
C LYS A 177 -34.35 -11.35 -25.17
N ASN A 178 -33.90 -11.68 -23.97
CA ASN A 178 -33.95 -10.76 -22.85
C ASN A 178 -33.06 -9.53 -23.14
N SER A 179 -33.53 -8.33 -22.77
CA SER A 179 -32.76 -7.09 -22.92
C SER A 179 -31.46 -7.09 -22.12
N GLU A 180 -31.38 -7.90 -21.06
CA GLU A 180 -30.23 -8.07 -20.15
C GLU A 180 -29.49 -9.40 -20.40
N ALA A 181 -29.63 -10.00 -21.59
CA ALA A 181 -28.99 -11.28 -21.90
C ALA A 181 -27.45 -11.21 -21.76
N TYR A 182 -26.85 -10.07 -22.10
CA TYR A 182 -25.41 -9.86 -21.99
C TYR A 182 -24.97 -9.77 -20.53
N GLU A 183 -25.63 -8.95 -19.73
CA GLU A 183 -25.33 -8.74 -18.31
C GLU A 183 -25.51 -10.03 -17.53
N ARG A 184 -26.59 -10.79 -17.77
CA ARG A 184 -26.78 -12.11 -17.15
C ARG A 184 -25.71 -13.12 -17.54
N LEU A 185 -25.21 -13.06 -18.78
CA LEU A 185 -24.09 -13.90 -19.19
C LEU A 185 -22.82 -13.51 -18.43
N VAL A 186 -22.53 -12.22 -18.29
CA VAL A 186 -21.39 -11.71 -17.51
C VAL A 186 -21.46 -12.21 -16.08
N GLU A 187 -22.60 -12.04 -15.40
CA GLU A 187 -22.81 -12.49 -14.01
C GLU A 187 -22.58 -14.01 -13.87
N ARG A 188 -23.10 -14.81 -14.81
CA ARG A 188 -22.90 -16.27 -14.81
C ARG A 188 -21.42 -16.65 -14.95
N LEU A 189 -20.67 -15.92 -15.77
CA LEU A 189 -19.24 -16.18 -15.99
C LEU A 189 -18.40 -15.71 -14.80
N LEU A 190 -18.71 -14.58 -14.20
CA LEU A 190 -18.06 -14.10 -12.97
C LEU A 190 -18.30 -15.06 -11.79
N ALA A 191 -19.50 -15.65 -11.69
CA ALA A 191 -19.82 -16.65 -10.68
C ALA A 191 -19.21 -18.04 -10.94
N SER A 192 -18.58 -18.26 -12.09
CA SER A 192 -17.94 -19.54 -12.42
C SER A 192 -16.67 -19.74 -11.60
N PRO A 193 -16.40 -20.94 -11.05
CA PRO A 193 -15.15 -21.22 -10.34
C PRO A 193 -13.90 -21.03 -11.24
N HIS A 194 -14.06 -21.17 -12.56
CA HIS A 194 -13.00 -20.96 -13.54
C HIS A 194 -12.57 -19.49 -13.66
N TYR A 195 -13.38 -18.53 -13.18
CA TYR A 195 -13.00 -17.12 -13.14
C TYR A 195 -11.74 -16.91 -12.28
N GLY A 196 -11.76 -17.44 -11.05
CA GLY A 196 -10.62 -17.38 -10.13
C GLY A 196 -9.40 -18.16 -10.65
N GLU A 197 -9.59 -19.25 -11.39
CA GLU A 197 -8.48 -19.96 -12.05
C GLU A 197 -7.81 -19.10 -13.12
N ARG A 198 -8.62 -18.44 -13.96
CA ARG A 198 -8.15 -17.55 -15.03
C ARG A 198 -7.42 -16.34 -14.46
N TRP A 199 -8.07 -15.62 -13.55
CA TRP A 199 -7.56 -14.37 -13.01
C TRP A 199 -6.46 -14.59 -11.96
N GLY A 200 -6.54 -15.68 -11.20
CA GLY A 200 -5.55 -16.07 -10.20
C GLY A 200 -4.17 -16.26 -10.81
N ARG A 201 -4.07 -16.76 -12.06
CA ARG A 201 -2.79 -16.92 -12.77
C ARG A 201 -2.01 -15.60 -12.88
N HIS A 202 -2.68 -14.47 -13.09
CA HIS A 202 -2.02 -13.17 -13.16
C HIS A 202 -1.42 -12.75 -11.82
N TRP A 203 -2.12 -13.05 -10.73
CA TRP A 203 -1.60 -12.81 -9.39
C TRP A 203 -0.46 -13.78 -9.04
N LEU A 204 -0.62 -15.06 -9.38
CA LEU A 204 0.36 -16.10 -9.10
C LEU A 204 1.70 -15.83 -9.79
N ASP A 205 1.68 -15.26 -10.99
CA ASP A 205 2.89 -14.85 -11.72
C ASP A 205 3.67 -13.78 -10.94
N VAL A 206 3.00 -12.70 -10.51
CA VAL A 206 3.66 -11.62 -9.75
C VAL A 206 4.02 -12.05 -8.33
N ALA A 207 3.28 -13.00 -7.76
CA ALA A 207 3.61 -13.65 -6.49
C ALA A 207 4.68 -14.74 -6.62
N ARG A 208 5.20 -14.96 -7.83
CA ARG A 208 6.30 -15.90 -8.15
C ARG A 208 5.99 -17.35 -7.80
N TYR A 209 4.72 -17.73 -7.89
CA TYR A 209 4.32 -19.10 -7.73
C TYR A 209 4.98 -19.97 -8.80
N ALA A 210 5.59 -21.07 -8.37
CA ALA A 210 6.10 -22.12 -9.24
C ALA A 210 5.83 -23.48 -8.58
N ASP A 211 5.74 -24.52 -9.42
CA ASP A 211 5.63 -25.90 -8.95
C ASP A 211 7.00 -26.53 -8.63
N THR A 212 8.10 -25.76 -8.77
CA THR A 212 9.48 -26.17 -8.48
C THR A 212 10.24 -25.14 -7.64
N ASN A 213 11.39 -25.54 -7.10
CA ASN A 213 12.22 -24.76 -6.18
C ASN A 213 13.03 -23.63 -6.84
N GLY A 214 13.31 -23.73 -8.14
CA GLY A 214 14.29 -22.91 -8.84
C GLY A 214 15.73 -23.41 -8.66
N PHE A 215 16.70 -22.57 -9.02
CA PHE A 215 18.14 -22.89 -9.02
C PHE A 215 18.49 -24.12 -9.90
N GLY A 216 19.69 -24.68 -9.77
CA GLY A 216 20.18 -25.72 -10.66
C GLY A 216 19.50 -27.09 -10.48
N PHE A 217 19.14 -27.48 -9.25
CA PHE A 217 18.43 -28.75 -9.01
C PHE A 217 16.94 -28.68 -9.35
N ASP A 218 16.30 -27.51 -9.17
CA ASP A 218 14.90 -27.24 -9.53
C ASP A 218 13.88 -28.34 -9.14
N ASN A 219 14.01 -28.89 -7.93
CA ASN A 219 13.13 -29.95 -7.44
C ASN A 219 11.66 -29.47 -7.32
N PRO A 220 10.68 -30.38 -7.42
CA PRO A 220 9.28 -30.05 -7.17
C PRO A 220 9.04 -29.51 -5.74
N ARG A 221 8.11 -28.55 -5.60
CA ARG A 221 7.69 -27.99 -4.31
C ARG A 221 6.22 -28.17 -4.02
N VAL A 222 5.87 -28.27 -2.74
CA VAL A 222 4.47 -28.37 -2.28
C VAL A 222 3.94 -26.98 -1.95
N MET A 223 3.29 -26.32 -2.92
CA MET A 223 2.77 -24.95 -2.76
C MET A 223 1.32 -24.76 -3.22
N TRP A 224 0.68 -25.81 -3.74
CA TRP A 224 -0.66 -25.76 -4.33
C TRP A 224 -1.74 -25.15 -3.40
N ARG A 225 -1.58 -25.25 -2.08
CA ARG A 225 -2.53 -24.63 -1.12
C ARG A 225 -2.57 -23.11 -1.26
N TYR A 226 -1.43 -22.47 -1.51
CA TYR A 226 -1.38 -21.02 -1.77
C TYR A 226 -2.06 -20.67 -3.09
N ARG A 227 -1.81 -21.46 -4.15
CA ARG A 227 -2.49 -21.32 -5.44
C ARG A 227 -4.01 -21.38 -5.28
N ASP A 228 -4.50 -22.42 -4.60
CA ASP A 228 -5.92 -22.63 -4.40
C ASP A 228 -6.52 -21.53 -3.51
N TRP A 229 -5.78 -21.03 -2.52
CA TRP A 229 -6.20 -19.89 -1.71
C TRP A 229 -6.39 -18.63 -2.58
N VAL A 230 -5.47 -18.30 -3.48
CA VAL A 230 -5.59 -17.15 -4.41
C VAL A 230 -6.83 -17.30 -5.30
N ILE A 231 -7.03 -18.49 -5.88
CA ILE A 231 -8.18 -18.79 -6.73
C ILE A 231 -9.49 -18.59 -5.96
N GLN A 232 -9.56 -19.10 -4.73
CA GLN A 232 -10.75 -18.97 -3.88
C GLN A 232 -10.97 -17.54 -3.39
N ALA A 233 -9.90 -16.77 -3.11
CA ALA A 233 -10.02 -15.37 -2.72
C ALA A 233 -10.68 -14.54 -3.84
N LEU A 234 -10.28 -14.76 -5.09
CA LEU A 234 -10.91 -14.12 -6.25
C LEU A 234 -12.37 -14.56 -6.46
N ASN A 235 -12.65 -15.87 -6.37
CA ASN A 235 -14.01 -16.38 -6.55
C ASN A 235 -14.99 -15.94 -5.44
N ARG A 236 -14.47 -15.58 -4.26
CA ARG A 236 -15.26 -15.05 -3.13
C ARG A 236 -15.39 -13.52 -3.14
N ASP A 237 -14.86 -12.85 -4.17
CA ASP A 237 -14.79 -11.40 -4.27
C ASP A 237 -14.20 -10.78 -2.99
N MET A 238 -13.07 -11.34 -2.52
CA MET A 238 -12.43 -10.88 -1.29
C MET A 238 -12.02 -9.40 -1.43
N PRO A 239 -12.37 -8.54 -0.46
CA PRO A 239 -11.91 -7.16 -0.44
C PRO A 239 -10.39 -7.07 -0.56
N PHE A 240 -9.91 -6.18 -1.43
CA PHE A 240 -8.48 -6.10 -1.74
C PHE A 240 -7.61 -5.77 -0.53
N ASP A 241 -8.10 -4.98 0.41
CA ASP A 241 -7.42 -4.69 1.67
C ASP A 241 -7.21 -5.95 2.52
N GLN A 242 -8.24 -6.79 2.64
CA GLN A 242 -8.12 -8.09 3.31
C GLN A 242 -7.16 -9.02 2.56
N PHE A 243 -7.27 -9.09 1.23
CA PHE A 243 -6.39 -9.90 0.38
C PHE A 243 -4.91 -9.53 0.55
N VAL A 244 -4.61 -8.24 0.71
CA VAL A 244 -3.26 -7.72 1.00
C VAL A 244 -2.82 -8.11 2.41
N ILE A 245 -3.67 -7.87 3.43
CA ILE A 245 -3.34 -8.13 4.83
C ILE A 245 -3.03 -9.62 5.05
N GLU A 246 -3.89 -10.52 4.53
CA GLU A 246 -3.72 -11.96 4.74
C GLU A 246 -2.44 -12.49 4.09
N GLN A 247 -2.03 -11.95 2.94
CA GLN A 247 -0.79 -12.38 2.28
C GLN A 247 0.48 -11.84 2.95
N LEU A 248 0.44 -10.63 3.51
CA LEU A 248 1.60 -10.02 4.15
C LEU A 248 1.77 -10.47 5.61
N ALA A 249 0.66 -10.72 6.32
CA ALA A 249 0.67 -10.91 7.76
C ALA A 249 -0.47 -11.80 8.28
N GLY A 250 -1.07 -12.64 7.43
CA GLY A 250 -2.19 -13.52 7.82
C GLY A 250 -1.85 -14.47 8.98
N ASP A 251 -0.61 -14.92 9.09
CA ASP A 251 -0.11 -15.76 10.20
C ASP A 251 0.07 -15.00 11.52
N LEU A 252 0.16 -13.66 11.45
CA LEU A 252 0.26 -12.76 12.61
C LEU A 252 -1.10 -12.25 13.09
N LEU A 253 -2.19 -12.60 12.40
CA LEU A 253 -3.54 -12.23 12.85
C LEU A 253 -3.88 -12.94 14.17
N PRO A 254 -4.58 -12.26 15.10
CA PRO A 254 -5.07 -12.90 16.31
C PRO A 254 -5.95 -14.11 15.97
N ASN A 255 -5.61 -15.29 16.52
CA ASN A 255 -6.32 -16.54 16.24
C ASN A 255 -6.41 -16.88 14.74
N ALA A 256 -5.34 -16.60 13.97
CA ALA A 256 -5.28 -16.83 12.53
C ALA A 256 -5.78 -18.22 12.11
N THR A 257 -6.71 -18.24 11.14
CA THR A 257 -7.22 -19.46 10.54
C THR A 257 -6.15 -20.17 9.73
N VAL A 258 -6.41 -21.42 9.33
CA VAL A 258 -5.49 -22.15 8.43
C VAL A 258 -5.37 -21.42 7.09
N ASP A 259 -6.47 -20.93 6.53
CA ASP A 259 -6.48 -20.20 5.25
C ASP A 259 -5.64 -18.91 5.35
N GLN A 260 -5.75 -18.16 6.45
CA GLN A 260 -4.94 -16.95 6.68
C GLN A 260 -3.44 -17.27 6.79
N LYS A 261 -3.09 -18.41 7.39
CA LYS A 261 -1.70 -18.89 7.43
C LYS A 261 -1.22 -19.41 6.07
N VAL A 262 -2.11 -19.93 5.24
CA VAL A 262 -1.78 -20.34 3.87
C VAL A 262 -1.56 -19.12 2.98
N ALA A 263 -2.32 -18.04 3.19
CA ALA A 263 -2.18 -16.78 2.45
C ALA A 263 -0.76 -16.20 2.54
N THR A 264 -0.10 -16.32 3.70
CA THR A 264 1.31 -15.88 3.86
C THR A 264 2.32 -16.70 3.05
N GLY A 265 1.83 -17.73 2.34
CA GLY A 265 2.54 -18.41 1.26
C GLY A 265 3.11 -17.46 0.20
N PHE A 266 2.58 -16.24 0.06
CA PHE A 266 3.19 -15.17 -0.76
C PHE A 266 4.69 -15.00 -0.45
N HIS A 267 5.07 -14.95 0.84
CA HIS A 267 6.46 -14.82 1.27
C HIS A 267 7.27 -16.13 1.22
N ARG A 268 6.62 -17.25 0.90
CA ARG A 268 7.26 -18.56 0.74
C ARG A 268 7.55 -18.89 -0.72
N ASN A 269 7.09 -18.10 -1.68
CA ASN A 269 7.34 -18.29 -3.11
C ASN A 269 8.74 -17.91 -3.59
N THR A 270 9.58 -17.36 -2.71
CA THR A 270 11.02 -17.24 -2.96
C THR A 270 11.62 -18.61 -3.31
N MET A 271 12.58 -18.60 -4.24
CA MET A 271 13.28 -19.80 -4.69
C MET A 271 14.00 -20.47 -3.52
N ILE A 272 14.11 -21.80 -3.57
CA ILE A 272 14.75 -22.62 -2.56
C ILE A 272 16.02 -23.21 -3.13
N ASN A 273 17.18 -22.90 -2.53
CA ASN A 273 18.44 -23.49 -2.93
C ASN A 273 18.73 -24.75 -2.11
N GLU A 274 18.70 -25.91 -2.77
CA GLU A 274 19.03 -27.23 -2.19
C GLU A 274 20.37 -27.78 -2.73
N GLU A 275 21.19 -26.94 -3.39
CA GLU A 275 22.48 -27.35 -3.93
C GLU A 275 23.47 -27.73 -2.83
N GLY A 276 24.23 -28.80 -3.08
CA GLY A 276 25.33 -29.20 -2.20
C GLY A 276 26.42 -28.13 -2.18
N GLY A 277 26.77 -27.66 -0.98
CA GLY A 277 27.78 -26.61 -0.81
C GLY A 277 27.23 -25.19 -0.75
N VAL A 278 25.90 -25.00 -0.68
CA VAL A 278 25.30 -23.68 -0.46
C VAL A 278 25.78 -23.08 0.88
N ASP A 279 26.24 -21.83 0.84
CA ASP A 279 26.45 -21.06 2.05
C ASP A 279 25.08 -20.64 2.61
N GLN A 280 24.76 -21.13 3.80
CA GLN A 280 23.44 -20.92 4.42
C GLN A 280 23.15 -19.45 4.70
N GLU A 281 24.17 -18.66 5.06
CA GLU A 281 24.00 -17.25 5.37
C GLU A 281 23.84 -16.43 4.09
N GLN A 282 24.61 -16.74 3.05
CA GLN A 282 24.41 -16.14 1.73
C GLN A 282 22.99 -16.39 1.22
N TYR A 283 22.53 -17.64 1.22
CA TYR A 283 21.18 -17.97 0.76
C TYR A 283 20.09 -17.30 1.62
N ARG A 284 20.26 -17.24 2.95
CA ARG A 284 19.33 -16.53 3.82
C ARG A 284 19.20 -15.06 3.42
N VAL A 285 20.32 -14.40 3.13
CA VAL A 285 20.35 -13.00 2.69
C VAL A 285 19.67 -12.84 1.33
N GLU A 286 20.03 -13.66 0.34
CA GLU A 286 19.40 -13.66 -0.99
C GLU A 286 17.89 -13.86 -0.92
N ALA A 287 17.42 -14.81 -0.11
CA ALA A 287 16.00 -15.08 0.08
C ALA A 287 15.26 -13.88 0.72
N VAL A 288 15.91 -13.17 1.65
CA VAL A 288 15.34 -11.94 2.24
C VAL A 288 15.27 -10.82 1.20
N PHE A 289 16.33 -10.61 0.42
CA PHE A 289 16.33 -9.63 -0.67
C PHE A 289 15.23 -9.93 -1.69
N ASP A 290 15.06 -11.19 -2.06
CA ASP A 290 14.04 -11.66 -2.98
C ASP A 290 12.62 -11.34 -2.49
N ARG A 291 12.34 -11.59 -1.21
CA ARG A 291 11.05 -11.25 -0.57
C ARG A 291 10.80 -9.74 -0.55
N VAL A 292 11.82 -8.94 -0.21
CA VAL A 292 11.71 -7.47 -0.17
C VAL A 292 11.44 -6.93 -1.57
N LYS A 293 12.20 -7.39 -2.57
CA LYS A 293 12.02 -7.00 -3.98
C LYS A 293 10.64 -7.36 -4.49
N THR A 294 10.18 -8.59 -4.22
CA THR A 294 8.84 -9.05 -4.66
C THR A 294 7.74 -8.23 -3.99
N THR A 295 7.84 -7.99 -2.68
CA THR A 295 6.86 -7.16 -1.94
C THR A 295 6.82 -5.73 -2.48
N GLY A 296 7.99 -5.12 -2.71
CA GLY A 296 8.11 -3.77 -3.25
C GLY A 296 7.53 -3.64 -4.65
N ALA A 297 7.83 -4.60 -5.53
CA ALA A 297 7.31 -4.60 -6.89
C ALA A 297 5.79 -4.81 -6.94
N VAL A 298 5.29 -5.83 -6.23
CA VAL A 298 3.88 -6.23 -6.29
C VAL A 298 2.96 -5.23 -5.62
N PHE A 299 3.27 -4.82 -4.39
CA PHE A 299 2.35 -4.00 -3.59
C PHE A 299 2.64 -2.50 -3.68
N LEU A 300 3.89 -2.10 -3.95
CA LEU A 300 4.27 -0.69 -3.96
C LEU A 300 4.53 -0.15 -5.37
N GLY A 301 4.63 -1.02 -6.38
CA GLY A 301 5.01 -0.63 -7.74
C GLY A 301 6.42 -0.04 -7.80
N LEU A 302 7.34 -0.55 -6.98
CA LEU A 302 8.71 -0.06 -6.85
C LEU A 302 9.73 -1.13 -7.18
N THR A 303 10.85 -0.70 -7.77
CA THR A 303 12.07 -1.49 -7.81
C THR A 303 12.92 -1.07 -6.61
N ILE A 304 13.13 -2.00 -5.67
CA ILE A 304 13.92 -1.83 -4.44
C ILE A 304 15.07 -2.83 -4.46
#